data_AF-X6LQH4-F1
#
_entry.id   AF-X6LQH4-F1
#
_cell.length_a   1.000
_cell.length_b   1.000
_cell.length_c   1.000
_cell.angle_alpha   90.00
_cell.angle_beta   90.00
_cell.angle_gamma   90.00
#
_symmetry.space_group_name_H-M   'P 1'
#
loop_
_entity.id
_entity.type
_entity.pdbx_description
1 polymer ?
#
loop_
_entity_poly.entity_id
_entity_poly.type
_entity_poly.pdbx_seq_one_letter_code
_entity_poly.pdbx_strand_id
1 'polypeptide(L)'
;MLEQLRKIFPKIDKEIILKAWEQCADVDKTNALLTWLTENTYMFFNKVLLCIFLYSTNLQQQHHLMMLFRDFGNKFEKIIISQTWKNNNQVCVDTAMELREICAISNLNKSQEKNEIKISREMCLHILWNILKYPKYIKYRKIHKQALYNNLFSKCHHVCANLKQILVNVQNELEKFGFKKGNDDNWYYQYDHIQLLHLWNCYRSLINQQTMFFIYIKQDIGLKTKCVYYGMENGKIMKVYLIMDIEQ
;
A
#
# COMPACT_ATOMS: atom_id res chain seq x y z
N MET A 1 11.83 -11.42 36.15
CA MET A 1 11.55 -11.93 34.79
C MET A 1 12.65 -11.60 33.78
N LEU A 2 12.92 -10.33 33.46
CA LEU A 2 13.94 -9.96 32.45
C LEU A 2 15.34 -10.57 32.72
N GLU A 3 15.79 -10.60 33.98
CA GLU A 3 17.06 -11.24 34.37
C GLU A 3 17.08 -12.76 34.14
N GLN A 4 15.93 -13.44 34.24
CA GLN A 4 15.85 -14.87 33.92
C GLN A 4 15.92 -15.09 32.41
N LEU A 5 15.22 -14.28 31.61
CA LEU A 5 15.29 -14.32 30.15
C LEU A 5 16.72 -14.06 29.64
N ARG A 6 17.45 -13.11 30.25
CA ARG A 6 18.87 -12.84 29.96
C ARG A 6 19.76 -14.05 30.18
N LYS A 7 19.52 -14.84 31.23
CA LYS A 7 20.27 -16.06 31.52
C LYS A 7 19.96 -17.18 30.51
N ILE A 8 18.71 -17.29 30.07
CA ILE A 8 18.27 -18.32 29.11
C ILE A 8 18.77 -17.99 27.69
N PHE A 9 18.80 -16.71 27.32
CA PHE A 9 19.16 -16.24 25.99
C PHE A 9 20.41 -15.32 26.02
N PRO A 10 21.59 -15.83 26.42
CA PRO A 10 22.78 -15.00 26.62
C PRO A 10 23.35 -14.41 25.32
N LYS A 11 22.88 -14.90 24.16
CA LYS A 11 23.29 -14.44 22.83
C LYS A 11 22.37 -13.35 22.24
N ILE A 12 21.24 -13.07 22.89
CA ILE A 12 20.31 -12.01 22.46
C ILE A 12 20.64 -10.75 23.23
N ASP A 13 20.65 -9.63 22.52
CA ASP A 13 20.92 -8.34 23.15
C ASP A 13 19.85 -7.95 24.18
N LYS A 14 20.30 -7.26 25.23
CA LYS A 14 19.45 -6.86 26.36
C LYS A 14 18.28 -5.98 25.92
N GLU A 15 18.47 -5.12 24.93
CA GLU A 15 17.43 -4.27 24.36
C GLU A 15 16.40 -5.09 23.58
N ILE A 16 16.84 -6.10 22.84
CA ILE A 16 15.95 -7.01 22.11
C ILE A 16 15.10 -7.84 23.07
N ILE A 17 15.68 -8.32 24.18
CA ILE A 17 14.94 -9.02 25.24
C ILE A 17 13.86 -8.11 25.84
N LEU A 18 14.20 -6.85 26.11
CA LEU A 18 13.26 -5.87 26.63
C LEU A 18 12.10 -5.63 25.65
N LYS A 19 12.39 -5.39 24.37
CA LYS A 19 11.36 -5.20 23.33
C LYS A 19 10.46 -6.43 23.14
N ALA A 20 11.03 -7.63 23.20
CA ALA A 20 10.26 -8.87 23.13
C ALA A 20 9.27 -8.98 24.29
N TRP A 21 9.74 -8.68 25.51
CA TRP A 21 8.91 -8.68 26.71
C TRP A 21 7.78 -7.65 26.64
N GLU A 22 8.09 -6.41 26.23
CA GLU A 22 7.10 -5.34 26.05
C GLU A 22 6.03 -5.71 25.02
N GLN A 23 6.43 -6.37 23.93
CA GLN A 23 5.52 -6.76 22.85
C GLN A 23 4.57 -7.91 23.24
N CYS A 24 5.05 -8.88 24.01
CA CYS A 24 4.29 -10.09 24.33
C CYS A 24 3.56 -10.00 25.68
N ALA A 25 4.15 -9.33 26.67
CA ALA A 25 3.71 -9.24 28.06
C ALA A 25 3.37 -10.60 28.72
N ASP A 26 3.93 -11.68 28.19
CA ASP A 26 3.65 -13.07 28.57
C ASP A 26 4.93 -13.91 28.44
N VAL A 27 5.23 -14.71 29.47
CA VAL A 27 6.52 -15.41 29.59
C VAL A 27 6.69 -16.45 28.49
N ASP A 28 5.67 -17.24 28.20
CA ASP A 28 5.74 -18.33 27.23
C ASP A 28 5.82 -17.78 25.80
N LYS A 29 5.03 -16.76 25.47
CA LYS A 29 5.11 -16.06 24.18
C LYS A 29 6.46 -15.37 23.98
N THR A 30 6.99 -14.74 25.04
CA THR A 30 8.31 -14.10 25.00
C THR A 30 9.41 -15.14 24.77
N ASN A 31 9.39 -16.25 25.51
CA ASN A 31 10.34 -17.35 25.32
C ASN A 31 10.27 -17.90 23.89
N ALA A 32 9.07 -18.15 23.38
CA ALA A 32 8.89 -18.63 22.01
C ALA A 32 9.37 -17.62 20.94
N LEU A 33 9.31 -16.31 21.22
CA LEU A 33 9.86 -15.28 20.32
C LEU A 33 11.39 -15.24 20.37
N LEU A 34 11.98 -15.29 21.57
CA LEU A 34 13.43 -15.26 21.77
C LEU A 34 14.11 -16.53 21.21
N THR A 35 13.51 -17.71 21.38
CA THR A 35 13.97 -18.95 20.74
C THR A 35 13.99 -18.80 19.23
N TRP A 36 12.89 -18.30 18.65
CA TRP A 36 12.79 -18.06 17.21
C TRP A 36 13.85 -17.09 16.70
N LEU A 37 14.12 -15.99 17.40
CA LEU A 37 15.21 -15.06 17.05
C LEU A 37 16.57 -15.78 17.09
N THR A 38 16.84 -16.55 18.13
CA THR A 38 18.10 -17.29 18.27
C THR A 38 18.34 -18.22 17.09
N GLU A 39 17.32 -18.97 16.67
CA GLU A 39 17.40 -19.93 15.55
C GLU A 39 17.61 -19.27 14.18
N ASN A 40 17.08 -18.06 13.98
CA ASN A 40 17.11 -17.38 12.68
C ASN A 40 18.30 -16.42 12.51
N THR A 41 19.10 -16.20 13.54
CA THR A 41 20.28 -15.32 13.48
C THR A 41 21.60 -16.09 13.32
N TYR A 42 21.58 -17.43 13.33
CA TYR A 42 22.80 -18.24 13.49
C TYR A 42 23.24 -19.08 12.28
N MET A 43 22.87 -18.72 11.06
CA MET A 43 23.09 -19.60 9.91
C MET A 43 24.01 -19.01 8.82
N PHE A 44 25.31 -18.83 9.12
CA PHE A 44 26.39 -18.96 8.11
C PHE A 44 27.78 -19.16 8.76
N PHE A 45 28.49 -20.23 8.39
CA PHE A 45 29.81 -20.65 8.87
C PHE A 45 30.95 -20.00 8.04
N ASN A 46 32.01 -19.44 8.65
CA ASN A 46 33.36 -20.05 8.69
C ASN A 46 34.41 -19.21 9.44
N LYS A 47 35.28 -19.89 10.17
CA LYS A 47 35.96 -19.51 11.41
C LYS A 47 37.15 -18.52 11.23
N VAL A 48 37.34 -17.67 12.26
CA VAL A 48 38.56 -16.95 12.69
C VAL A 48 38.66 -15.44 12.41
N LEU A 49 38.19 -14.88 11.29
CA LEU A 49 38.13 -13.40 11.12
C LEU A 49 36.80 -12.78 11.62
N LEU A 50 36.01 -13.62 12.30
CA LEU A 50 34.56 -13.58 12.34
C LEU A 50 34.00 -12.81 13.55
N CYS A 51 34.73 -12.68 14.67
CA CYS A 51 34.10 -12.28 15.95
C CYS A 51 33.65 -10.81 16.02
N ILE A 52 34.34 -9.87 15.37
CA ILE A 52 33.96 -8.44 15.42
C ILE A 52 32.87 -8.13 14.39
N PHE A 53 32.99 -8.66 13.16
CA PHE A 53 31.94 -8.52 12.14
C PHE A 53 30.68 -9.31 12.51
N LEU A 54 30.77 -10.51 13.09
CA LEU A 54 29.59 -11.29 13.51
C LEU A 54 28.79 -10.63 14.62
N TYR A 55 29.43 -9.99 15.60
CA TYR A 55 28.68 -9.37 16.68
C TYR A 55 27.80 -8.23 16.15
N SER A 56 28.36 -7.41 15.25
CA SER A 56 27.62 -6.36 14.56
C SER A 56 26.52 -6.91 13.64
N THR A 57 26.82 -7.95 12.84
CA THR A 57 25.84 -8.55 11.92
C THR A 57 24.72 -9.27 12.68
N ASN A 58 25.04 -9.95 13.78
CA ASN A 58 24.07 -10.68 14.59
C ASN A 58 23.10 -9.73 15.31
N LEU A 59 23.61 -8.66 15.94
CA LEU A 59 22.76 -7.65 16.57
C LEU A 59 21.86 -6.96 15.54
N GLN A 60 22.41 -6.56 14.41
CA GLN A 60 21.64 -5.89 13.35
C GLN A 60 20.55 -6.83 12.78
N GLN A 61 20.86 -8.11 12.57
CA GLN A 61 19.87 -9.10 12.15
C GLN A 61 18.78 -9.34 13.21
N GLN A 62 19.14 -9.38 14.51
CA GLN A 62 18.14 -9.46 15.59
C GLN A 62 17.20 -8.25 15.56
N HIS A 63 17.72 -7.05 15.37
CA HIS A 63 16.91 -5.83 15.23
C HIS A 63 15.98 -5.90 14.02
N HIS A 64 16.50 -6.32 12.87
CA HIS A 64 15.70 -6.47 11.64
C HIS A 64 14.58 -7.52 11.79
N LEU A 65 14.89 -8.69 12.34
CA LEU A 65 13.89 -9.72 12.61
C LEU A 65 12.84 -9.25 13.63
N MET A 66 13.24 -8.50 14.65
CA MET A 66 12.31 -7.89 15.61
C MET A 66 11.42 -6.85 14.92
N MET A 67 11.95 -6.04 14.00
CA MET A 67 11.15 -5.11 13.19
C MET A 67 10.12 -5.84 12.33
N LEU A 68 10.55 -6.88 11.60
CA LEU A 68 9.64 -7.70 10.78
C LEU A 68 8.56 -8.35 11.64
N PHE A 69 8.91 -8.91 12.80
CA PHE A 69 7.94 -9.50 13.71
C PHE A 69 6.96 -8.47 14.28
N ARG A 70 7.43 -7.25 14.60
CA ARG A 70 6.55 -6.16 15.07
C ARG A 70 5.54 -5.74 14.00
N ASP A 71 5.98 -5.62 12.74
CA ASP A 71 5.15 -5.11 11.64
C ASP A 71 4.17 -6.16 11.07
N PHE A 72 4.53 -7.45 11.18
CA PHE A 72 3.84 -8.54 10.51
C PHE A 72 3.45 -9.72 11.40
N GLY A 73 3.91 -9.80 12.65
CA GLY A 73 3.69 -10.95 13.54
C GLY A 73 2.24 -11.15 13.98
N ASN A 74 1.38 -10.13 13.80
CA ASN A 74 -0.07 -10.25 13.96
C ASN A 74 -0.79 -10.65 12.66
N LYS A 75 -0.11 -10.64 11.51
CA LYS A 75 -0.67 -10.96 10.19
C LYS A 75 -0.22 -12.32 9.68
N PHE A 76 0.98 -12.75 10.05
CA PHE A 76 1.57 -14.00 9.61
C PHE A 76 2.05 -14.84 10.78
N GLU A 77 1.97 -16.15 10.61
CA GLU A 77 2.66 -17.10 11.46
C GLU A 77 4.18 -16.89 11.35
N LYS A 78 4.89 -17.12 12.46
CA LYS A 78 6.36 -16.98 12.54
C LYS A 78 7.09 -17.78 11.45
N ILE A 79 6.55 -18.94 11.05
CA ILE A 79 7.14 -19.78 10.01
C ILE A 79 7.17 -19.10 8.65
N ILE A 80 6.14 -18.33 8.30
CA ILE A 80 6.07 -17.58 7.03
C ILE A 80 7.13 -16.49 7.03
N ILE A 81 7.20 -15.69 8.11
CA ILE A 81 8.20 -14.63 8.26
C ILE A 81 9.62 -15.20 8.17
N SER A 82 9.89 -16.32 8.86
CA SER A 82 11.17 -17.03 8.80
C SER A 82 11.54 -17.52 7.41
N GLN A 83 10.59 -18.12 6.70
CA GLN A 83 10.87 -18.68 5.39
C GLN A 83 11.15 -17.56 4.39
N THR A 84 10.36 -16.48 4.41
CA THR A 84 10.60 -15.29 3.57
C THR A 84 11.93 -14.62 3.90
N TRP A 85 12.28 -14.53 5.20
CA TRP A 85 13.59 -14.02 5.64
C TRP A 85 14.76 -14.84 5.08
N LYS A 86 14.66 -16.17 5.12
CA LYS A 86 15.69 -17.07 4.57
C LYS A 86 15.76 -17.00 3.05
N ASN A 87 14.61 -16.96 2.37
CA ASN A 87 14.53 -16.88 0.91
C ASN A 87 15.16 -15.59 0.37
N ASN A 88 15.06 -14.48 1.12
CA ASN A 88 15.65 -13.19 0.76
C ASN A 88 17.08 -12.99 1.32
N ASN A 89 17.83 -14.07 1.54
CA ASN A 89 19.20 -14.03 2.03
C ASN A 89 19.37 -13.18 3.31
N GLN A 90 18.35 -13.12 4.16
CA GLN A 90 18.38 -12.36 5.41
C GLN A 90 18.52 -10.84 5.21
N VAL A 91 18.01 -10.32 4.08
CA VAL A 91 17.92 -8.88 3.81
C VAL A 91 16.57 -8.34 4.29
N CYS A 92 16.58 -7.40 5.25
CA CYS A 92 15.37 -6.89 5.90
C CYS A 92 14.43 -6.16 4.97
N VAL A 93 14.98 -5.33 4.08
CA VAL A 93 14.18 -4.52 3.15
C VAL A 93 13.44 -5.43 2.17
N ASP A 94 14.15 -6.41 1.61
CA ASP A 94 13.58 -7.35 0.63
C ASP A 94 12.54 -8.26 1.30
N THR A 95 12.84 -8.78 2.49
CA THR A 95 11.89 -9.58 3.28
C THR A 95 10.64 -8.78 3.63
N ALA A 96 10.78 -7.54 4.07
CA ALA A 96 9.65 -6.67 4.38
C ALA A 96 8.81 -6.37 3.13
N MET A 97 9.45 -6.24 1.95
CA MET A 97 8.77 -6.00 0.69
C MET A 97 7.93 -7.21 0.27
N GLU A 98 8.51 -8.41 0.33
CA GLU A 98 7.78 -9.64 -0.03
C GLU A 98 6.63 -9.93 0.94
N LEU A 99 6.83 -9.75 2.26
CA LEU A 99 5.74 -9.91 3.24
C LEU A 99 4.61 -8.90 3.02
N ARG A 100 4.93 -7.66 2.63
CA ARG A 100 3.92 -6.66 2.23
C ARG A 100 3.20 -7.08 0.97
N GLU A 101 3.90 -7.64 -0.01
CA GLU A 101 3.30 -8.14 -1.24
C GLU A 101 2.36 -9.32 -0.96
N ILE A 102 2.73 -10.26 -0.09
CA ILE A 102 1.85 -11.36 0.33
C ILE A 102 0.60 -10.82 1.05
N CYS A 103 0.76 -9.85 1.95
CA CYS A 103 -0.36 -9.13 2.58
C CYS A 103 -1.24 -8.45 1.53
N ALA A 104 -0.62 -7.82 0.53
CA ALA A 104 -1.30 -7.13 -0.54
C ALA A 104 -2.13 -8.08 -1.40
N ILE A 105 -1.55 -9.19 -1.83
CA ILE A 105 -2.19 -10.23 -2.64
C ILE A 105 -3.32 -10.91 -1.86
N SER A 106 -3.10 -11.25 -0.58
CA SER A 106 -4.15 -11.86 0.25
C SER A 106 -5.32 -10.91 0.49
N ASN A 107 -5.05 -9.61 0.68
CA ASN A 107 -6.10 -8.60 0.74
C ASN A 107 -6.78 -8.40 -0.61
N LEU A 108 -6.04 -8.40 -1.73
CA LEU A 108 -6.56 -8.28 -3.09
C LEU A 108 -7.49 -9.45 -3.44
N ASN A 109 -7.13 -10.67 -3.04
CA ASN A 109 -7.96 -11.87 -3.22
C ASN A 109 -9.25 -11.81 -2.39
N LYS A 110 -9.21 -11.14 -1.22
CA LYS A 110 -10.40 -10.90 -0.39
C LYS A 110 -11.22 -9.69 -0.85
N SER A 111 -10.58 -8.71 -1.49
CA SER A 111 -11.15 -7.43 -1.88
C SER A 111 -11.19 -7.28 -3.40
N GLN A 112 -11.41 -8.37 -4.16
CA GLN A 112 -11.46 -8.28 -5.61
C GLN A 112 -12.51 -7.25 -5.98
N GLU A 113 -12.03 -6.08 -6.37
CA GLU A 113 -12.87 -4.97 -6.70
C GLU A 113 -13.68 -5.38 -7.91
N LYS A 114 -15.01 -5.37 -7.76
CA LYS A 114 -15.91 -5.70 -8.86
C LYS A 114 -15.54 -4.86 -10.07
N ASN A 115 -15.43 -5.48 -11.24
CA ASN A 115 -15.05 -4.82 -12.49
C ASN A 115 -15.91 -3.56 -12.74
N GLU A 116 -17.17 -3.59 -12.30
CA GLU A 116 -18.10 -2.47 -12.33
C GLU A 116 -17.60 -1.24 -11.56
N ILE A 117 -17.08 -1.43 -10.35
CA ILE A 117 -16.58 -0.34 -9.51
C ILE A 117 -15.31 0.26 -10.14
N LYS A 118 -14.42 -0.61 -10.66
CA LYS A 118 -13.20 -0.18 -11.34
C LYS A 118 -13.49 0.70 -12.55
N ILE A 119 -14.39 0.25 -13.45
CA ILE A 119 -14.80 1.01 -14.64
C ILE A 119 -15.48 2.32 -14.24
N SER A 120 -16.42 2.27 -13.28
CA SER A 120 -17.13 3.47 -12.80
C SER A 120 -16.14 4.52 -12.28
N ARG A 121 -15.17 4.09 -11.47
CA ARG A 121 -14.16 4.97 -10.91
C ARG A 121 -13.26 5.57 -12.00
N GLU A 122 -12.76 4.75 -12.92
CA GLU A 122 -11.91 5.22 -14.02
C GLU A 122 -12.60 6.32 -14.82
N MET A 123 -13.89 6.13 -15.14
CA MET A 123 -14.69 7.13 -15.84
C MET A 123 -14.86 8.42 -15.04
N CYS A 124 -15.18 8.31 -13.75
CA CYS A 124 -15.34 9.48 -12.88
C CYS A 124 -14.03 10.27 -12.73
N LEU A 125 -12.90 9.58 -12.54
CA LEU A 125 -11.58 10.20 -12.47
C LEU A 125 -11.24 10.94 -13.75
N HIS A 126 -11.53 10.36 -14.92
CA HIS A 126 -11.29 10.99 -16.21
C HIS A 126 -12.11 12.28 -16.38
N ILE A 127 -13.40 12.24 -15.99
CA ILE A 127 -14.29 13.40 -16.05
C ILE A 127 -13.78 14.52 -15.14
N LEU A 128 -13.51 14.20 -13.87
CA LEU A 128 -12.98 15.17 -12.90
C LEU A 128 -11.66 15.77 -13.35
N TRP A 129 -10.74 14.96 -13.85
CA TRP A 129 -9.44 15.41 -14.35
C TRP A 129 -9.58 16.40 -15.52
N ASN A 130 -10.47 16.13 -16.47
CA ASN A 130 -10.70 17.04 -17.59
C ASN A 130 -11.20 18.43 -17.13
N ILE A 131 -12.07 18.48 -16.12
CA ILE A 131 -12.57 19.73 -15.55
C ILE A 131 -11.48 20.46 -14.78
N LEU A 132 -10.73 19.74 -13.93
CA LEU A 132 -9.64 20.30 -13.12
C LEU A 132 -8.51 20.84 -14.00
N LYS A 133 -8.17 20.14 -15.08
CA LYS A 133 -7.14 20.55 -16.03
C LYS A 133 -7.57 21.74 -16.90
N TYR A 134 -8.85 21.83 -17.25
CA TYR A 134 -9.36 22.85 -18.17
C TYR A 134 -10.62 23.56 -17.64
N PRO A 135 -10.53 24.27 -16.50
CA PRO A 135 -11.70 24.81 -15.82
C PRO A 135 -12.44 25.90 -16.61
N LYS A 136 -11.75 26.59 -17.52
CA LYS A 136 -12.37 27.63 -18.36
C LYS A 136 -13.21 27.05 -19.51
N TYR A 137 -13.08 25.76 -19.82
CA TYR A 137 -13.71 25.18 -21.00
C TYR A 137 -15.07 24.58 -20.67
N ILE A 138 -16.14 25.29 -21.05
CA ILE A 138 -17.52 24.90 -20.78
C ILE A 138 -17.88 23.51 -21.32
N LYS A 139 -17.21 23.05 -22.39
CA LYS A 139 -17.41 21.72 -22.96
C LYS A 139 -17.20 20.59 -21.95
N TYR A 140 -16.32 20.75 -20.97
CA TYR A 140 -16.06 19.73 -19.93
C TYR A 140 -17.05 19.80 -18.77
N ARG A 141 -17.85 20.86 -18.69
CA ARG A 141 -18.96 21.01 -17.74
C ARG A 141 -20.25 20.36 -18.24
N LYS A 142 -20.24 19.81 -19.46
CA LYS A 142 -21.36 19.10 -20.08
C LYS A 142 -20.93 17.69 -20.45
N ILE A 143 -21.74 16.69 -20.10
CA ILE A 143 -21.52 15.29 -20.47
C ILE A 143 -22.75 14.81 -21.25
N HIS A 144 -22.52 14.42 -22.50
CA HIS A 144 -23.59 13.89 -23.34
C HIS A 144 -23.96 12.47 -22.91
N LYS A 145 -25.27 12.21 -22.72
CA LYS A 145 -25.76 10.88 -22.30
C LYS A 145 -25.30 9.77 -23.25
N GLN A 146 -25.45 9.98 -24.56
CA GLN A 146 -25.06 8.97 -25.54
C GLN A 146 -23.55 8.72 -25.55
N ALA A 147 -22.74 9.79 -25.43
CA ALA A 147 -21.29 9.65 -25.40
C ALA A 147 -20.82 8.91 -24.14
N LEU A 148 -21.41 9.22 -22.98
CA LEU A 148 -21.13 8.50 -21.73
C LEU A 148 -21.52 7.03 -21.84
N TYR A 149 -22.73 6.74 -22.35
CA TYR A 149 -23.21 5.38 -22.55
C TYR A 149 -22.30 4.59 -23.50
N ASN A 150 -21.94 5.16 -24.66
CA ASN A 150 -21.09 4.48 -25.65
C ASN A 150 -19.69 4.18 -25.09
N ASN A 151 -19.11 5.11 -24.32
CA ASN A 151 -17.80 4.91 -23.68
C ASN A 151 -17.87 3.83 -22.59
N LEU A 152 -18.92 3.84 -21.78
CA LEU A 152 -19.15 2.77 -20.80
C LEU A 152 -19.37 1.42 -21.46
N PHE A 153 -20.20 1.38 -22.52
CA PHE A 153 -20.50 0.16 -23.28
C PHE A 153 -19.23 -0.47 -23.84
N SER A 154 -18.36 0.32 -24.48
CA SER A 154 -17.10 -0.18 -25.03
C SER A 154 -16.19 -0.76 -23.93
N LYS A 155 -16.08 -0.09 -22.78
CA LYS A 155 -15.31 -0.59 -21.63
C LYS A 155 -15.89 -1.88 -21.03
N CYS A 156 -17.23 -2.00 -20.95
CA CYS A 156 -17.89 -3.18 -20.39
C CYS A 156 -17.69 -4.43 -21.26
N HIS A 157 -17.69 -4.27 -22.58
CA HIS A 157 -17.57 -5.38 -23.53
C HIS A 157 -16.26 -6.18 -23.34
N HIS A 158 -15.21 -5.53 -22.82
CA HIS A 158 -13.92 -6.19 -22.62
C HIS A 158 -13.82 -7.04 -21.34
N VAL A 159 -14.71 -6.85 -20.35
CA VAL A 159 -14.55 -7.45 -19.01
C VAL A 159 -15.82 -8.08 -18.42
N CYS A 160 -16.84 -8.33 -19.26
CA CYS A 160 -18.11 -8.96 -18.89
C CYS A 160 -18.80 -8.30 -17.66
N ALA A 161 -18.72 -6.97 -17.56
CA ALA A 161 -19.25 -6.21 -16.43
C ALA A 161 -20.69 -5.74 -16.69
N ASN A 162 -21.49 -5.60 -15.62
CA ASN A 162 -22.88 -5.17 -15.72
C ASN A 162 -22.98 -3.66 -16.03
N LEU A 163 -23.21 -3.33 -17.30
CA LEU A 163 -23.34 -1.96 -17.78
C LEU A 163 -24.40 -1.14 -17.03
N LYS A 164 -25.56 -1.74 -16.69
CA LYS A 164 -26.64 -1.05 -15.98
C LYS A 164 -26.18 -0.61 -14.59
N GLN A 165 -25.47 -1.49 -13.88
CA GLN A 165 -24.93 -1.19 -12.57
C GLN A 165 -23.84 -0.11 -12.64
N ILE A 166 -22.95 -0.18 -13.62
CA ILE A 166 -21.91 0.83 -13.83
C ILE A 166 -22.52 2.19 -14.13
N LEU A 167 -23.53 2.23 -15.00
CA LEU A 167 -24.20 3.47 -15.34
C LEU A 167 -24.81 4.13 -14.11
N VAL A 168 -25.50 3.37 -13.26
CA VAL A 168 -26.05 3.86 -11.98
C VAL A 168 -24.94 4.40 -11.08
N ASN A 169 -23.82 3.68 -10.95
CA ASN A 169 -22.70 4.12 -10.11
C ASN A 169 -22.10 5.44 -10.61
N VAL A 170 -21.84 5.57 -11.92
CA VAL A 170 -21.30 6.79 -12.50
C VAL A 170 -22.26 7.96 -12.32
N GLN A 171 -23.56 7.74 -12.52
CA GLN A 171 -24.57 8.79 -12.35
C GLN A 171 -24.64 9.29 -10.90
N ASN A 172 -24.63 8.37 -9.93
CA ASN A 172 -24.61 8.73 -8.50
C ASN A 172 -23.35 9.55 -8.14
N GLU A 173 -22.19 9.20 -8.70
CA GLU A 173 -20.96 9.97 -8.49
C GLU A 173 -21.01 11.36 -9.14
N LEU A 174 -21.57 11.46 -10.36
CA LEU A 174 -21.77 12.75 -11.03
C LEU A 174 -22.63 13.70 -10.18
N GLU A 175 -23.71 13.20 -9.59
CA GLU A 175 -24.55 14.00 -8.67
C GLU A 175 -23.75 14.51 -7.47
N LYS A 176 -22.92 13.67 -6.85
CA LYS A 176 -22.03 14.09 -5.73
C LYS A 176 -21.03 15.15 -6.14
N PHE A 177 -20.56 15.12 -7.39
CA PHE A 177 -19.65 16.14 -7.90
C PHE A 177 -20.34 17.48 -8.16
N GLY A 178 -21.68 17.51 -8.20
CA GLY A 178 -22.48 18.70 -8.49
C GLY A 178 -22.99 18.76 -9.94
N PHE A 179 -23.03 17.64 -10.65
CA PHE A 179 -23.73 17.57 -11.93
C PHE A 179 -25.22 17.32 -11.71
N LYS A 180 -26.05 17.91 -12.58
CA LYS A 180 -27.48 17.66 -12.68
C LYS A 180 -27.87 17.27 -14.08
N LYS A 181 -28.89 16.43 -14.18
CA LYS A 181 -29.47 16.04 -15.45
C LYS A 181 -30.36 17.17 -15.98
N GLY A 182 -30.15 17.57 -17.23
CA GLY A 182 -31.00 18.51 -17.96
C GLY A 182 -32.20 17.82 -18.61
N ASN A 183 -33.10 18.61 -19.19
CA ASN A 183 -34.29 18.12 -19.90
C ASN A 183 -33.95 17.30 -21.15
N ASP A 184 -32.75 17.48 -21.71
CA ASP A 184 -32.21 16.73 -22.85
C ASP A 184 -31.46 15.45 -22.41
N ASP A 185 -31.66 15.03 -21.16
CA ASP A 185 -30.98 13.93 -20.49
C ASP A 185 -29.44 14.05 -20.37
N ASN A 186 -28.83 15.16 -20.81
CA ASN A 186 -27.39 15.39 -20.64
C ASN A 186 -27.08 15.85 -19.21
N TRP A 187 -25.84 15.65 -18.76
CA TRP A 187 -25.40 16.09 -17.45
C TRP A 187 -24.68 17.43 -17.55
N TYR A 188 -25.03 18.35 -16.66
CA TYR A 188 -24.51 19.71 -16.59
C TYR A 188 -23.98 19.99 -15.20
N TYR A 189 -22.77 20.53 -15.11
CA TYR A 189 -22.24 21.02 -13.86
C TYR A 189 -23.05 22.23 -13.38
N GLN A 190 -23.62 22.15 -12.18
CA GLN A 190 -24.67 23.07 -11.74
C GLN A 190 -24.15 24.49 -11.42
N TYR A 191 -22.86 24.65 -11.14
CA TYR A 191 -22.32 25.93 -10.68
C TYR A 191 -21.73 26.75 -11.82
N ASP A 192 -22.11 28.03 -11.88
CA ASP A 192 -21.58 29.02 -12.84
C ASP A 192 -20.05 29.16 -12.71
N HIS A 193 -19.57 29.10 -11.47
CA HIS A 193 -18.15 29.04 -11.13
C HIS A 193 -17.76 27.62 -10.70
N ILE A 194 -16.67 27.10 -11.28
CA ILE A 194 -16.15 25.79 -10.90
C ILE A 194 -15.64 25.85 -9.46
N GLN A 195 -16.19 24.97 -8.62
CA GLN A 195 -15.69 24.76 -7.26
C GLN A 195 -14.47 23.84 -7.31
N LEU A 196 -13.31 24.38 -7.71
CA LEU A 196 -12.07 23.61 -7.91
C LEU A 196 -11.68 22.80 -6.67
N LEU A 197 -11.83 23.39 -5.48
CA LEU A 197 -11.52 22.71 -4.22
C LEU A 197 -12.45 21.51 -3.97
N HIS A 198 -13.76 21.65 -4.23
CA HIS A 198 -14.71 20.54 -4.12
C HIS A 198 -14.36 19.41 -5.08
N LEU A 199 -14.16 19.73 -6.36
CA LEU A 199 -13.82 18.74 -7.38
C LEU A 199 -12.47 18.05 -7.11
N TRP A 200 -11.49 18.78 -6.59
CA TRP A 200 -10.21 18.22 -6.15
C TRP A 200 -10.38 17.24 -5.00
N ASN A 201 -11.20 17.58 -4.01
CA ASN A 201 -11.51 16.69 -2.89
C ASN A 201 -12.24 15.43 -3.36
N CYS A 202 -13.19 15.55 -4.30
CA CYS A 202 -13.84 14.40 -4.94
C CYS A 202 -12.83 13.51 -5.68
N TYR A 203 -11.93 14.11 -6.47
CA TYR A 203 -10.89 13.39 -7.21
C TYR A 203 -9.96 12.62 -6.26
N ARG A 204 -9.47 13.29 -5.21
CA ARG A 204 -8.64 12.68 -4.17
C ARG A 204 -9.37 11.55 -3.45
N SER A 205 -10.64 11.73 -3.12
CA SER A 205 -11.47 10.70 -2.47
C SER A 205 -11.58 9.44 -3.34
N LEU A 206 -11.87 9.58 -4.64
CA LEU A 206 -11.94 8.45 -5.56
C LEU A 206 -10.59 7.72 -5.72
N ILE A 207 -9.47 8.46 -5.78
CA ILE A 207 -8.13 7.86 -5.82
C ILE A 207 -7.86 7.05 -4.55
N ASN A 208 -8.20 7.60 -3.38
CA ASN A 208 -7.98 6.92 -2.10
C ASN A 208 -8.84 5.67 -1.93
N GLN A 209 -9.95 5.55 -2.68
CA GLN A 209 -10.76 4.34 -2.73
C GLN A 209 -10.20 3.27 -3.66
N GLN A 210 -9.27 3.59 -4.57
CA GLN A 210 -8.51 2.54 -5.23
C GLN A 210 -7.70 1.81 -4.17
N THR A 211 -7.68 0.49 -4.24
CA THR A 211 -6.71 -0.33 -3.51
C THR A 211 -5.32 -0.05 -4.08
N MET A 212 -4.76 1.11 -3.74
CA MET A 212 -3.40 1.51 -4.04
C MET A 212 -2.53 1.06 -2.86
N PHE A 213 -1.61 0.13 -3.13
CA PHE A 213 -0.59 -0.21 -2.16
C PHE A 213 0.43 0.93 -2.11
N PHE A 214 0.29 1.79 -1.11
CA PHE A 214 1.30 2.79 -0.79
C PHE A 214 2.54 2.09 -0.23
N ILE A 215 3.53 1.84 -1.08
CA ILE A 215 4.85 1.39 -0.65
C ILE A 215 5.69 2.64 -0.37
N TYR A 216 5.83 3.00 0.91
CA TYR A 216 6.80 4.01 1.34
C TYR A 216 8.20 3.39 1.37
N ILE A 217 9.07 3.78 0.45
CA ILE A 217 10.51 3.48 0.53
C ILE A 217 11.22 4.76 0.94
N LYS A 218 11.70 4.81 2.18
CA LYS A 218 12.67 5.83 2.61
C LYS A 218 14.05 5.36 2.19
N GLN A 219 14.61 5.96 1.14
CA GLN A 219 16.03 5.84 0.84
C GLN A 219 16.76 7.04 1.44
N ASP A 220 17.45 6.85 2.57
CA ASP A 220 18.43 7.81 3.06
C ASP A 220 19.72 7.64 2.26
N ILE A 221 19.83 8.36 1.15
CA ILE A 221 21.09 8.55 0.43
C ILE A 221 21.44 10.03 0.54
N GLY A 222 22.24 10.38 1.54
CA GLY A 222 23.01 11.64 1.59
C GLY A 222 22.24 12.95 1.35
N LEU A 223 21.15 13.19 2.10
CA LEU A 223 20.33 14.44 2.12
C LEU A 223 19.27 14.60 1.01
N LYS A 224 18.98 13.58 0.19
CA LYS A 224 17.81 13.63 -0.71
C LYS A 224 16.76 12.58 -0.35
N THR A 225 15.62 13.04 0.16
CA THR A 225 14.44 12.18 0.38
C THR A 225 13.81 11.87 -0.98
N LYS A 226 14.11 10.71 -1.56
CA LYS A 226 13.35 10.21 -2.72
C LYS A 226 12.15 9.41 -2.22
N CYS A 227 10.95 9.94 -2.44
CA CYS A 227 9.72 9.19 -2.29
C CYS A 227 9.45 8.41 -3.59
N VAL A 228 9.66 7.10 -3.56
CA VAL A 228 9.24 6.22 -4.65
C VAL A 228 7.82 5.78 -4.37
N TYR A 229 6.88 6.13 -5.26
CA TYR A 229 5.50 5.68 -5.20
C TYR A 229 5.36 4.45 -6.09
N TYR A 230 4.54 3.50 -5.65
CA TYR A 230 4.21 2.33 -6.44
C TYR A 230 2.70 2.39 -6.67
N GLY A 231 2.30 2.56 -7.93
CA GLY A 231 0.91 2.42 -8.34
C GLY A 231 0.68 1.01 -8.86
N MET A 232 -0.52 0.47 -8.74
CA MET A 232 -0.90 -0.73 -9.47
C MET A 232 -1.83 -0.36 -10.63
N GLU A 233 -1.42 -0.67 -11.85
CA GLU A 233 -2.28 -0.58 -13.02
C GLU A 233 -2.45 -1.99 -13.60
N ASN A 234 -3.70 -2.47 -13.66
CA ASN A 234 -4.03 -3.80 -14.22
C ASN A 234 -3.28 -4.98 -13.59
N GLY A 235 -3.06 -4.94 -12.28
CA GLY A 235 -2.37 -6.02 -11.55
C GLY A 235 -0.86 -6.03 -11.73
N LYS A 236 -0.27 -5.02 -12.38
CA LYS A 236 1.18 -4.83 -12.47
C LYS A 236 1.60 -3.67 -11.59
N ILE A 237 2.67 -3.87 -10.82
CA ILE A 237 3.32 -2.82 -10.04
C ILE A 237 4.02 -1.85 -11.01
N MET A 238 3.56 -0.61 -11.08
CA MET A 238 4.23 0.48 -11.75
C MET A 238 5.00 1.35 -10.75
N LYS A 239 6.28 1.59 -11.04
CA LYS A 239 7.10 2.57 -10.30
C LYS A 239 6.74 3.97 -10.78
N VAL A 240 6.19 4.79 -9.90
CA VAL A 240 5.97 6.22 -10.12
C VAL A 240 6.95 6.98 -9.24
N TYR A 241 7.94 7.63 -9.86
CA TYR A 241 8.87 8.47 -9.12
C TYR A 241 8.24 9.84 -8.91
N LEU A 242 8.13 10.26 -7.66
CA LEU A 242 7.78 11.64 -7.32
C LEU A 242 9.01 12.23 -6.63
N ILE A 243 9.79 12.97 -7.40
CA ILE A 243 10.90 13.76 -6.87
C ILE A 243 10.25 15.03 -6.33
N MET A 244 10.11 15.10 -5.01
CA MET A 244 9.79 16.36 -4.35
C MET A 244 11.12 17.00 -3.98
N ASP A 245 11.52 18.03 -4.73
CA ASP A 245 12.56 18.93 -4.27
C ASP A 245 11.95 19.76 -3.13
N ILE A 246 12.29 19.41 -1.90
CA ILE A 246 12.02 20.26 -0.74
C ILE A 246 13.17 21.25 -0.72
N GLU A 247 12.99 22.38 -1.40
CA GLU A 247 13.82 23.56 -1.13
C GLU A 247 13.56 23.97 0.33
N GLN A 248 14.63 23.99 1.13
CA GLN A 248 14.62 24.51 2.50
C GLN A 248 14.63 26.02 2.50
#